data_AF-A0A2A5AWT4-F1
#
_entry.id   AF-A0A2A5AWT4-F1
#
_cell.length_a   1.000
_cell.length_b   1.000
_cell.length_c   1.000
_cell.angle_alpha   90.00
_cell.angle_beta   90.00
_cell.angle_gamma   90.00
#
_symmetry.space_group_name_H-M   'P 1'
#
loop_
_entity.id
_entity.type
_entity.pdbx_description
1 polymer ?
#
loop_
_entity_poly.entity_id
_entity_poly.type
_entity_poly.pdbx_seq_one_letter_code
_entity_poly.pdbx_strand_id
1 'polypeptide(L)' 'MNINIYIEEPVGRQLSEYSKKFKRKRNSIIREAIKNWLTNHSTKQWPESILRWDGIEDFPSIKELRSGLIEPNKKLF' A
#
# COMPACT_ATOMS: atom_id res chain seq x y z
N MET A 1 8.16 1.10 -20.66
CA MET A 1 9.59 0.93 -20.35
C MET A 1 9.97 -0.52 -20.60
N ASN A 2 11.08 -0.76 -21.29
CA ASN A 2 11.65 -2.11 -21.45
C ASN A 2 12.87 -2.22 -20.53
N ILE A 3 12.98 -3.33 -19.81
CA ILE A 3 14.11 -3.61 -18.92
C ILE A 3 14.69 -4.98 -19.28
N ASN A 4 16.01 -5.10 -19.19
CA ASN A 4 16.70 -6.38 -19.25
C ASN A 4 17.05 -6.77 -17.82
N ILE A 5 16.70 -7.99 -17.42
CA ILE A 5 16.98 -8.54 -16.09
C ILE A 5 17.76 -9.83 -16.24
N TYR A 6 18.82 -9.96 -15.45
CA TYR A 6 19.55 -11.21 -15.31
C TYR A 6 18.92 -12.02 -14.18
N ILE A 7 18.67 -13.29 -14.45
CA ILE A 7 18.09 -14.24 -13.50
C ILE A 7 18.91 -15.52 -13.59
N GLU A 8 19.18 -16.12 -12.44
CA GLU A 8 19.90 -17.38 -12.34
C GLU A 8 19.16 -18.48 -13.11
N GLU A 9 19.91 -19.40 -13.75
CA GLU A 9 19.31 -20.47 -14.57
C GLU A 9 18.20 -21.22 -13.83
N PRO A 10 18.39 -21.66 -12.55
CA PRO A 10 17.37 -22.45 -11.87
C PRO A 10 16.02 -21.71 -11.78
N VAL A 11 16.07 -20.40 -11.51
CA VAL A 11 14.90 -19.53 -11.43
C VAL A 11 14.28 -19.33 -12.82
N GLY A 12 15.11 -19.13 -13.85
CA GLY A 12 14.66 -19.00 -15.24
C GLY A 12 13.97 -20.27 -15.77
N ARG A 13 14.45 -21.44 -15.36
CA ARG A 13 13.85 -22.74 -15.68
C ARG A 13 12.50 -22.90 -15.00
N GLN A 14 12.41 -22.65 -13.70
CA GLN A 14 11.14 -22.68 -12.97
C GLN A 14 10.12 -21.70 -13.58
N LEU A 15 10.53 -20.45 -13.86
CA LEU A 15 9.64 -19.48 -14.53
C LEU A 15 9.10 -20.00 -15.87
N SER A 16 9.93 -20.70 -16.63
CA SER A 16 9.53 -21.31 -17.91
C SER A 16 8.51 -22.42 -17.74
N GLU A 17 8.67 -23.27 -16.73
CA GLU A 17 7.72 -24.34 -16.41
C GLU A 17 6.37 -23.78 -15.96
N TYR A 18 6.38 -22.78 -15.08
CA TYR A 18 5.17 -22.11 -14.62
C TYR A 18 4.47 -21.37 -15.76
N SER A 19 5.22 -20.71 -16.64
CA SER A 19 4.68 -20.08 -17.85
C SER A 19 3.89 -21.08 -18.71
N LYS A 20 4.43 -22.30 -18.91
CA LYS A 20 3.75 -23.38 -19.63
C LYS A 20 2.53 -23.91 -18.87
N LYS A 21 2.70 -24.24 -17.58
CA LYS A 21 1.66 -24.81 -16.72
C LYS A 21 0.42 -23.92 -16.65
N PHE A 22 0.62 -22.62 -16.48
CA PHE A 22 -0.47 -21.66 -16.34
C PHE A 22 -0.90 -21.00 -17.66
N LYS A 23 -0.31 -21.41 -18.80
CA LYS A 23 -0.56 -20.79 -20.12
C LYS A 23 -0.40 -19.27 -20.12
N ARG A 24 0.58 -18.75 -19.38
CA ARG A 24 0.88 -17.32 -19.26
C ARG A 24 2.23 -17.01 -19.86
N LYS A 25 2.39 -15.82 -20.46
CA LYS A 25 3.69 -15.34 -20.94
C LYS A 25 4.64 -15.11 -19.76
N ARG A 26 5.94 -15.45 -19.89
CA ARG A 26 6.97 -15.19 -18.87
C ARG A 26 6.93 -13.74 -18.36
N ASN A 27 6.87 -12.77 -19.27
CA ASN A 27 6.79 -11.34 -18.92
C ASN A 27 5.48 -10.93 -18.21
N SER A 28 4.41 -11.73 -18.29
CA SER A 28 3.22 -11.49 -17.47
C SER A 28 3.48 -11.86 -16.01
N ILE A 29 4.14 -13.00 -15.77
CA ILE A 29 4.50 -13.48 -14.43
C ILE A 29 5.56 -12.56 -13.81
N ILE A 30 6.58 -12.15 -14.56
CA ILE A 30 7.61 -11.22 -14.08
C ILE A 30 6.98 -9.88 -13.64
N ARG A 31 6.08 -9.31 -14.45
CA ARG A 31 5.40 -8.05 -14.10
C ARG A 31 4.56 -8.18 -12.84
N GLU A 32 3.87 -9.32 -12.68
CA GLU A 32 3.09 -9.59 -11.48
C GLU A 32 3.98 -9.72 -10.25
N ALA A 33 5.08 -10.48 -10.34
CA ALA A 33 6.03 -10.64 -9.25
C ALA A 33 6.63 -9.30 -8.81
N ILE A 34 7.05 -8.46 -9.77
CA ILE A 34 7.56 -7.11 -9.49
C ILE A 34 6.48 -6.25 -8.82
N LYS A 35 5.25 -6.27 -9.34
CA LYS A 35 4.14 -5.51 -8.74
C LYS A 35 3.87 -5.97 -7.31
N ASN A 36 3.83 -7.27 -7.06
CA ASN A 36 3.60 -7.82 -5.73
C ASN A 36 4.72 -7.41 -4.75
N TRP A 37 5.97 -7.50 -5.20
CA TRP A 37 7.10 -7.07 -4.40
C TRP A 37 7.00 -5.58 -4.03
N LEU A 38 6.75 -4.72 -5.01
CA LEU A 38 6.62 -3.28 -4.80
C LEU A 38 5.43 -2.93 -3.89
N THR A 39 4.29 -3.60 -4.01
CA THR A 39 3.14 -3.37 -3.13
C THR A 39 3.46 -3.76 -1.69
N ASN A 40 4.21 -4.84 -1.49
CA ASN A 40 4.49 -5.36 -0.14
C ASN A 40 5.66 -4.64 0.54
N HIS A 41 6.54 -4.00 -0.25
CA HIS A 41 7.76 -3.33 0.23
C HIS A 41 7.75 -1.83 -0.04
N SER A 42 6.68 -1.27 -0.62
CA SER A 42 6.50 0.17 -0.62
C SER A 42 6.44 0.62 0.83
N THR A 43 7.14 1.71 1.12
CA THR A 43 6.99 2.42 2.38
C THR A 43 5.50 2.71 2.56
N LYS A 44 4.92 2.20 3.65
CA LYS A 44 3.54 2.52 4.08
C LYS A 44 3.47 3.96 4.60
N GLN A 45 4.03 4.90 3.86
CA GLN A 45 3.94 6.32 4.15
C GLN A 45 2.65 6.83 3.54
N TRP A 46 2.00 7.72 4.27
CA TRP A 46 0.87 8.45 3.75
C TRP A 46 1.32 9.23 2.49
N PRO A 47 0.47 9.33 1.46
CA PRO A 47 0.72 10.21 0.33
C PRO A 47 1.05 11.63 0.82
N GLU A 48 1.92 12.33 0.09
CA GLU A 48 2.27 13.72 0.39
C GLU A 48 1.04 14.62 0.54
N SER A 49 -0.02 14.36 -0.20
CA SER A 49 -1.28 15.11 -0.07
C SER A 49 -1.93 14.98 1.30
N ILE A 50 -1.76 13.85 1.99
CA ILE A 50 -2.24 13.64 3.35
C ILE A 50 -1.26 14.24 4.36
N LEU A 51 0.05 14.09 4.13
CA LEU A 51 1.08 14.65 5.03
C LEU A 51 1.10 16.18 5.03
N ARG A 52 0.70 16.82 3.91
CA ARG A 52 0.60 18.28 3.75
C ARG A 52 -0.81 18.82 3.98
N TRP A 53 -1.72 18.00 4.50
CA TRP A 53 -3.07 18.47 4.75
C TRP A 53 -3.11 19.29 6.04
N ASP A 54 -3.38 20.59 5.91
CA ASP A 54 -3.42 21.54 7.02
C ASP A 54 -4.79 21.59 7.74
N GLY A 55 -5.68 20.65 7.44
CA GLY A 55 -7.03 20.62 8.01
C GLY A 55 -8.05 21.40 7.18
N ILE A 56 -9.18 21.75 7.80
CA ILE A 56 -10.21 22.62 7.23
C ILE A 56 -10.07 23.97 7.93
N GLU A 57 -9.93 25.06 7.18
CA GLU A 57 -9.68 26.41 7.71
C GLU A 57 -10.77 26.86 8.70
N ASP A 58 -12.04 26.60 8.36
CA ASP A 58 -13.20 26.94 9.20
C ASP A 58 -13.65 25.77 10.11
N PHE A 59 -12.73 24.90 10.52
CA PHE A 59 -13.10 23.79 11.40
C PHE A 59 -13.40 24.29 12.83
N PRO A 60 -14.55 23.92 13.43
CA PRO A 60 -14.87 24.34 14.78
C PRO A 60 -13.82 23.87 15.80
N SER A 61 -13.57 24.68 16.82
CA SER A 61 -12.68 24.30 17.90
C SER A 61 -13.20 23.08 18.66
N ILE A 62 -12.29 22.31 19.28
CA ILE A 62 -12.66 21.17 20.14
C ILE A 62 -13.64 21.59 21.24
N LYS A 63 -13.51 22.82 21.75
CA LYS A 63 -14.38 23.34 22.80
C LYS A 63 -15.81 23.58 22.30
N GLU A 64 -15.95 24.11 21.09
CA GLU A 64 -17.26 24.29 20.44
C GLU A 64 -17.91 22.94 20.15
N LEU A 65 -17.14 21.98 19.61
CA LEU A 65 -17.62 20.62 19.33
C LEU A 65 -18.07 19.87 20.59
N ARG A 66 -17.46 20.16 21.74
CA ARG A 66 -17.76 19.50 23.02
C ARG A 66 -18.77 20.24 23.88
N SER A 67 -19.27 21.40 23.45
CA SER A 67 -20.14 22.28 24.24
C SER A 67 -21.46 21.62 24.68
N GLY A 68 -21.94 20.59 23.96
CA GLY A 68 -23.15 19.82 24.29
C GLY A 68 -22.89 18.41 24.82
N LEU A 69 -21.63 18.02 25.05
CA LEU A 69 -21.31 16.67 25.54
C LEU A 69 -21.36 16.64 27.06
N ILE A 70 -22.07 15.65 27.59
CA ILE A 70 -22.07 15.34 29.01
C ILE A 70 -20.72 14.69 29.34
N GLU A 71 -20.06 15.12 30.44
CA GLU A 71 -18.84 14.48 30.90
C GLU A 71 -19.07 12.97 31.08
N PRO A 72 -18.11 12.12 30.67
CA PRO A 72 -18.19 10.69 30.93
C PRO A 72 -18.42 10.46 32.43
N ASN A 73 -19.36 9.56 32.74
CA ASN A 73 -19.72 9.27 34.12
C ASN A 73 -18.48 8.78 34.87
N LYS A 74 -18.00 9.55 35.87
CA LYS A 74 -16.77 9.27 36.65
C LYS A 74 -16.82 7.96 37.46
N LYS A 75 -17.93 7.21 37.41
CA LYS A 75 -18.15 5.93 38.10
C LYS A 75 -17.57 4.70 37.39
N LEU A 76 -16.65 4.88 36.45
CA LEU A 76 -15.99 3.77 35.75
C LEU A 76 -14.58 3.48 36.29
N PHE A 77 -14.35 3.61 37.60
CA PHE A 77 -13.25 2.95 38.32
C PHE A 77 -13.66 2.73 39.78
#